data_AF-A0A1I5YTD9-F1
#
_entry.id   AF-A0A1I5YTD9-F1
#
_cell.length_a   1.000
_cell.length_b   1.000
_cell.length_c   1.000
_cell.angle_alpha   90.00
_cell.angle_beta   90.00
_cell.angle_gamma   90.00
#
_symmetry.space_group_name_H-M   'P 1'
#
loop_
_entity.id
_entity.type
_entity.pdbx_description
1 polymer ?
#
loop_
_entity_poly.entity_id
_entity_poly.type
_entity_poly.pdbx_seq_one_letter_code
_entity_poly.pdbx_strand_id
1 'polypeptide(L)'
;MTKKIILDGSQMTDREKLHAYLKTELDLPDYYGNNLDALKDCLTMDFSCKVIEVWYPEMIEEQLGRYGNSLLRVLKDSADENQYLEVVIKKARE
;
A
#
# COMPACT_ATOMS: atom_id res chain seq x y z
N MET A 1 6.12 19.53 -1.35
CA MET A 1 4.79 19.31 -0.76
C MET A 1 4.63 17.81 -0.59
N THR A 2 4.28 17.33 0.59
CA THR A 2 4.19 15.89 0.88
C THR A 2 2.77 15.40 0.57
N LYS A 3 2.63 14.39 -0.31
CA LYS A 3 1.31 13.82 -0.65
C LYS A 3 0.92 12.79 0.40
N LYS A 4 -0.20 13.01 1.07
CA LYS A 4 -0.75 12.07 2.05
C LYS A 4 -1.78 11.17 1.38
N ILE A 5 -1.64 9.87 1.56
CA ILE A 5 -2.47 8.82 0.95
C ILE A 5 -2.99 7.96 2.08
N ILE A 6 -4.30 7.68 2.07
CA ILE A 6 -4.98 6.92 3.12
C ILE A 6 -5.48 5.64 2.48
N LEU A 7 -4.96 4.50 2.94
CA LEU A 7 -5.38 3.18 2.49
C LEU A 7 -6.26 2.55 3.56
N ASP A 8 -7.53 2.31 3.22
CA ASP A 8 -8.47 1.61 4.10
C ASP A 8 -8.43 0.10 3.82
N GLY A 9 -8.02 -0.67 4.83
CA GLY A 9 -7.92 -2.12 4.75
C GLY A 9 -9.26 -2.84 4.55
N SER A 10 -10.37 -2.20 4.90
CA SER A 10 -11.71 -2.77 4.71
C SER A 10 -12.13 -2.76 3.24
N GLN A 11 -11.55 -1.88 2.41
CA GLN A 11 -11.77 -1.87 0.95
C GLN A 11 -11.04 -3.01 0.22
N MET A 12 -10.06 -3.63 0.90
CA MET A 12 -9.17 -4.64 0.33
C MET A 12 -9.72 -6.06 0.54
N THR A 13 -10.87 -6.36 -0.06
CA THR A 13 -11.55 -7.66 0.19
C THR A 13 -10.94 -8.84 -0.53
N ASP A 14 -10.34 -8.61 -1.70
CA ASP A 14 -9.77 -9.63 -2.57
C ASP A 14 -8.57 -9.04 -3.32
N ARG A 15 -7.70 -9.89 -3.87
CA ARG A 15 -6.47 -9.44 -4.54
C ARG A 15 -6.74 -8.47 -5.68
N GLU A 16 -7.75 -8.74 -6.50
CA GLU A 16 -8.11 -7.88 -7.63
C GLU A 16 -8.57 -6.49 -7.15
N LYS A 17 -9.50 -6.43 -6.20
CA LYS A 17 -9.97 -5.17 -5.62
C LYS A 17 -8.87 -4.42 -4.91
N LEU A 18 -7.99 -5.14 -4.20
CA LEU A 18 -6.81 -4.56 -3.57
C LEU A 18 -5.92 -3.87 -4.59
N HIS A 19 -5.57 -4.53 -5.69
CA HIS A 19 -4.70 -3.92 -6.70
C HIS A 19 -5.38 -2.77 -7.43
N ALA A 20 -6.68 -2.86 -7.73
CA ALA A 20 -7.45 -1.77 -8.31
C ALA A 20 -7.53 -0.55 -7.37
N TYR A 21 -7.75 -0.79 -6.08
CA TYR A 21 -7.78 0.24 -5.05
C TYR A 21 -6.42 0.90 -4.89
N LEU A 22 -5.34 0.12 -4.78
CA LEU A 22 -3.97 0.63 -4.73
C LEU A 22 -3.60 1.43 -5.98
N LYS A 23 -3.95 0.95 -7.19
CA LYS A 23 -3.67 1.67 -8.44
C LYS A 23 -4.30 3.06 -8.43
N THR A 24 -5.51 3.17 -7.89
CA THR A 24 -6.26 4.43 -7.82
C THR A 24 -5.70 5.36 -6.74
N GLU A 25 -5.55 4.89 -5.50
CA GLU A 25 -5.15 5.73 -4.37
C GLU A 25 -3.68 6.18 -4.47
N LEU A 26 -2.81 5.30 -4.96
CA LEU A 26 -1.38 5.59 -5.12
C LEU A 26 -1.06 6.27 -6.46
N ASP A 27 -2.05 6.42 -7.34
CA ASP A 27 -1.88 6.96 -8.70
C ASP A 27 -0.80 6.17 -9.48
N LEU A 28 -0.90 4.83 -9.43
CA LEU A 28 0.09 3.95 -10.07
C LEU A 28 -0.03 4.00 -11.59
N PRO A 29 1.09 3.80 -12.31
CA PRO A 29 1.11 3.84 -13.77
C PRO A 29 0.19 2.78 -14.40
N ASP A 30 -0.21 3.01 -15.65
CA ASP A 30 -1.13 2.11 -16.33
C ASP A 30 -0.58 0.68 -16.49
N TYR A 31 0.74 0.57 -16.63
CA TYR A 31 1.50 -0.68 -16.72
C TYR A 31 1.66 -1.43 -15.37
N TYR A 32 1.00 -1.00 -14.31
CA TYR A 32 1.01 -1.70 -13.02
C TYR A 32 0.51 -3.14 -13.15
N GLY A 33 1.39 -4.10 -12.86
CA GLY A 33 1.18 -5.53 -13.09
C GLY A 33 0.28 -6.27 -12.10
N ASN A 34 -0.47 -5.57 -11.24
CA ASN A 34 -1.39 -6.14 -10.25
C ASN A 34 -0.76 -7.27 -9.40
N ASN A 35 0.48 -7.05 -8.93
CA ASN A 35 1.19 -7.95 -8.04
C ASN A 35 2.09 -7.17 -7.06
N LEU A 36 2.56 -7.83 -6.00
CA LEU A 36 3.32 -7.17 -4.94
C LEU A 36 4.71 -6.72 -5.39
N ASP A 37 5.36 -7.46 -6.30
CA ASP A 37 6.65 -7.07 -6.87
C ASP A 37 6.53 -5.79 -7.70
N ALA A 38 5.49 -5.69 -8.54
CA ALA A 38 5.19 -4.48 -9.30
C ALA A 38 4.83 -3.29 -8.40
N LEU A 39 4.17 -3.54 -7.26
CA LEU A 39 3.89 -2.49 -6.27
C LEU A 39 5.19 -1.98 -5.66
N LYS A 40 6.07 -2.90 -5.24
CA LYS A 40 7.37 -2.57 -4.69
C LYS A 40 8.18 -1.73 -5.69
N ASP A 41 8.24 -2.14 -6.94
CA ASP A 41 8.94 -1.45 -8.02
C ASP A 41 8.42 -0.01 -8.19
N CYS A 42 7.10 0.17 -8.27
CA CYS A 42 6.49 1.49 -8.36
C CYS A 42 6.78 2.37 -7.14
N LEU A 43 6.77 1.80 -5.93
CA LEU A 43 6.99 2.55 -4.69
C LEU A 43 8.46 2.89 -4.45
N THR A 44 9.39 2.07 -4.92
CA THR A 44 10.84 2.29 -4.74
C THR A 44 11.44 3.19 -5.81
N MET A 45 10.89 3.17 -7.03
CA MET A 45 11.32 4.05 -8.13
C MET A 45 10.66 5.43 -8.11
N ASP A 46 9.69 5.68 -7.23
CA ASP A 46 9.01 6.97 -7.12
C ASP A 46 9.72 7.90 -6.13
N PHE A 47 10.29 8.99 -6.63
CA PHE A 47 11.03 9.96 -5.81
C PHE A 47 10.16 11.11 -5.27
N SER A 48 8.83 10.96 -5.29
CA SER A 48 7.94 12.00 -4.78
C SER A 48 7.68 11.78 -3.30
N CYS A 49 7.85 12.83 -2.47
CA CYS A 49 7.54 12.78 -1.04
C CYS A 49 6.08 12.35 -0.80
N LYS A 50 5.88 11.12 -0.30
CA LYS A 50 4.57 10.50 -0.06
C LYS A 50 4.51 9.89 1.33
N VAL A 51 3.37 10.02 1.97
CA VAL A 51 3.06 9.38 3.26
C VAL A 51 1.84 8.50 3.05
N ILE A 52 2.00 7.20 3.23
CA ILE A 52 0.93 6.20 3.16
C ILE A 52 0.49 5.86 4.57
N GLU A 53 -0.75 6.16 4.91
CA GLU A 53 -1.38 5.70 6.14
C GLU A 53 -2.27 4.49 5.85
N VAL A 54 -1.90 3.33 6.40
CA VAL A 54 -2.72 2.11 6.31
C VAL A 54 -3.61 2.02 7.53
N TRP A 55 -4.91 2.06 7.32
CA TRP A 55 -5.95 1.93 8.35
C TRP A 55 -6.57 0.54 8.31
N TYR A 56 -7.01 0.03 9.46
CA TYR A 56 -7.61 -1.29 9.60
C TYR A 56 -6.76 -2.42 8.96
N PRO A 57 -5.46 -2.52 9.29
CA PRO A 57 -4.59 -3.58 8.76
C PRO A 57 -5.12 -4.98 9.12
N GLU A 58 -5.84 -5.12 10.24
CA GLU A 58 -6.48 -6.39 10.62
C GLU A 58 -7.47 -6.88 9.54
N MET A 59 -8.23 -5.97 8.92
CA MET A 59 -9.17 -6.32 7.86
C MET A 59 -8.45 -6.87 6.62
N ILE A 60 -7.24 -6.38 6.34
CA ILE A 60 -6.40 -6.90 5.24
C ILE A 60 -5.95 -8.32 5.59
N GLU A 61 -5.52 -8.55 6.83
CA GLU A 61 -5.10 -9.86 7.30
C GLU A 61 -6.27 -10.87 7.34
N GLU A 62 -7.45 -10.46 7.80
CA GLU A 62 -8.64 -11.32 7.85
C GLU A 62 -9.13 -11.69 6.46
N GLN A 63 -9.14 -10.74 5.52
CA GLN A 63 -9.67 -10.96 4.17
C GLN A 63 -8.67 -11.67 3.24
N LEU A 64 -7.38 -11.34 3.35
CA LEU A 64 -6.35 -11.81 2.41
C LEU A 64 -5.34 -12.77 3.03
N GLY A 65 -5.41 -12.98 4.35
CA GLY A 65 -4.55 -13.90 5.09
C GLY A 65 -3.07 -13.60 4.89
N ARG A 66 -2.33 -14.62 4.44
CA ARG A 66 -0.89 -14.50 4.14
C ARG A 66 -0.58 -13.43 3.10
N TYR A 67 -1.48 -13.21 2.15
CA TYR A 67 -1.27 -12.23 1.09
C TYR A 67 -1.32 -10.80 1.63
N GLY A 68 -2.27 -10.52 2.54
CA GLY A 68 -2.35 -9.24 3.25
C GLY A 68 -1.10 -8.94 4.07
N ASN A 69 -0.60 -9.96 4.77
CA ASN A 69 0.67 -9.85 5.48
C ASN A 69 1.86 -9.54 4.57
N SER A 70 1.93 -10.18 3.40
CA SER A 70 2.96 -9.86 2.40
C SER A 70 2.83 -8.43 1.86
N LEU A 71 1.62 -7.91 1.67
CA LEU A 71 1.40 -6.52 1.27
C LEU A 71 1.95 -5.55 2.32
N LEU A 72 1.59 -5.72 3.59
CA LEU A 72 2.06 -4.85 4.67
C LEU A 72 3.58 -4.87 4.77
N ARG A 73 4.19 -6.03 4.55
CA ARG A 73 5.64 -6.17 4.49
C ARG A 73 6.23 -5.39 3.32
N VAL A 74 5.66 -5.53 2.11
CA VAL A 74 6.14 -4.79 0.94
C VAL A 74 6.04 -3.29 1.13
N LEU A 75 4.95 -2.77 1.69
CA LEU A 75 4.83 -1.35 1.98
C LEU A 75 5.96 -0.86 2.91
N LYS A 76 6.24 -1.59 4.00
CA LYS A 76 7.32 -1.25 4.92
C LYS A 76 8.70 -1.34 4.27
N ASP A 77 8.94 -2.39 3.51
CA ASP A 77 10.21 -2.64 2.81
C ASP A 77 10.47 -1.54 1.77
N SER A 78 9.46 -1.13 1.01
CA SER A 78 9.55 0.01 0.10
C SER A 78 9.84 1.32 0.81
N ALA A 79 9.29 1.55 2.01
CA ALA A 79 9.58 2.75 2.79
C ALA A 79 11.00 2.76 3.37
N ASP A 80 11.58 1.60 3.66
CA ASP A 80 12.98 1.46 4.10
C ASP A 80 13.95 1.76 2.94
N GLU A 81 13.63 1.27 1.74
CA GLU A 81 14.44 1.49 0.53
C GLU A 81 14.27 2.90 -0.07
N ASN A 82 13.13 3.54 0.16
CA ASN A 82 12.81 4.86 -0.39
C ASN A 82 12.64 5.93 0.70
N GLN A 83 13.66 6.77 0.86
CA GLN A 83 13.65 7.91 1.80
C GLN A 83 12.53 8.94 1.57
N TYR A 84 11.89 8.95 0.40
CA TYR A 84 10.77 9.84 0.08
C TYR A 84 9.42 9.23 0.42
N LEU A 85 9.38 7.95 0.80
CA LEU A 85 8.18 7.21 1.14
C LEU A 85 8.14 6.92 2.63
N GLU A 86 7.10 7.40 3.31
CA GLU A 86 6.82 7.04 4.70
C GLU A 86 5.55 6.18 4.77
N VAL A 87 5.60 5.08 5.53
CA VAL A 87 4.45 4.19 5.73
C VAL A 87 4.11 4.12 7.21
N VAL A 88 2.86 4.46 7.54
CA VAL A 88 2.34 4.46 8.91
C VAL A 88 1.14 3.50 8.97
N ILE A 89 1.22 2.49 9.84
CA ILE A 89 0.13 1.54 10.05
C ILE A 89 -0.66 1.92 11.30
N LYS A 90 -1.96 2.15 11.16
CA LYS A 90 -2.89 2.53 12.22
C LYS A 90 -3.99 1.48 12.38
N LYS A 91 -4.09 0.91 13.58
CA LYS A 91 -5.04 -0.18 13.89
C LYS A 91 -6.48 0.29 14.13
N ALA A 92 -6.72 1.55 14.47
CA ALA A 92 -8.07 2.10 14.56
C ALA A 92 -8.04 3.64 14.56
N ARG A 93 -9.15 4.27 14.16
CA ARG A 93 -9.41 5.70 14.39
C ARG A 93 -10.07 5.82 15.75
N GLU A 94 -9.26 6.10 16.76
CA GLU A 94 -9.76 6.67 18.02
C GLU A 94 -10.44 8.02 17.76
#